data_AF-A0A3C0ZEY5-F1
#
_entry.id   AF-A0A3C0ZEY5-F1
#
_cell.length_a   1.000
_cell.length_b   1.000
_cell.length_c   1.000
_cell.angle_alpha   90.00
_cell.angle_beta   90.00
_cell.angle_gamma   90.00
#
_symmetry.space_group_name_H-M   'P 1'
#
loop_
_entity.id
_entity.type
_entity.pdbx_description
1 polymer ?
#
loop_
_entity_poly.entity_id
_entity_poly.type
_entity_poly.pdbx_seq_one_letter_code
_entity_poly.pdbx_strand_id
1 'polypeptide(L)'
;PPALPAALNGLVHLDEALHGTLTEIRKTGKFKGHALETILLAPSQKGTLASKKLLLIGLGKREDFHAELMKDVAHVAMREALRLGVKDFSFASDLKDAGVDSPTALVAENVVLGCIDAFRTQKWLGEKNMDQQPVLNKITLLAGPAFFETAGEGIKNAISSLNN
;
A
#
# COMPACT_ATOMS: atom_id res chain seq x y z
N PRO A 1 8.93 -0.32 -18.09
CA PRO A 1 8.24 -1.30 -18.99
C PRO A 1 6.88 -0.74 -19.40
N PRO A 2 6.21 -1.23 -20.45
CA PRO A 2 4.80 -0.90 -20.63
C PRO A 2 3.99 -1.40 -19.43
N ALA A 3 2.84 -0.75 -19.14
CA ALA A 3 1.88 -1.24 -18.16
C ALA A 3 1.46 -2.69 -18.50
N LEU A 4 1.13 -3.49 -17.49
CA LEU A 4 0.66 -4.86 -17.74
C LEU A 4 -0.61 -4.86 -18.61
N PRO A 5 -0.79 -5.85 -19.50
CA PRO A 5 -2.03 -6.04 -20.24
C PRO A 5 -3.23 -6.12 -19.28
N ALA A 6 -4.42 -5.69 -19.72
CA ALA A 6 -5.62 -5.60 -18.88
C ALA A 6 -5.89 -6.88 -18.05
N ALA A 7 -5.77 -8.05 -18.68
CA ALA A 7 -6.00 -9.34 -18.02
C ALA A 7 -5.06 -9.64 -16.83
N LEU A 8 -3.92 -8.95 -16.73
CA LEU A 8 -2.92 -9.09 -15.68
C LEU A 8 -2.76 -7.81 -14.84
N ASN A 9 -3.60 -6.80 -15.05
CA ASN A 9 -3.48 -5.48 -14.43
C ASN A 9 -4.53 -5.33 -13.31
N GLY A 10 -4.08 -5.45 -12.07
CA GLY A 10 -4.93 -5.38 -10.88
C GLY A 10 -5.65 -4.04 -10.77
N LEU A 11 -4.99 -2.93 -11.13
CA LEU A 11 -5.61 -1.59 -11.13
C LEU A 11 -6.76 -1.46 -12.15
N VAL A 12 -6.67 -2.12 -13.31
CA VAL A 12 -7.76 -2.12 -14.30
C VAL A 12 -8.97 -2.85 -13.73
N HIS A 13 -8.80 -4.07 -13.20
CA HIS A 13 -9.89 -4.83 -12.59
C HIS A 13 -10.47 -4.11 -11.36
N LEU A 14 -9.63 -3.42 -10.58
CA LEU A 14 -10.07 -2.63 -9.44
C LEU A 14 -10.96 -1.45 -9.90
N ASP A 15 -10.56 -0.74 -10.95
CA ASP A 15 -11.35 0.37 -11.48
C ASP A 15 -12.66 -0.10 -12.11
N GLU A 16 -12.66 -1.25 -12.80
CA GLU A 16 -13.88 -1.88 -13.33
C GLU A 16 -14.85 -2.24 -12.20
N ALA A 17 -14.35 -2.85 -11.12
CA ALA A 17 -15.16 -3.14 -9.92
C ALA A 17 -15.73 -1.87 -9.30
N LEU A 18 -14.97 -0.76 -9.37
CA LEU A 18 -15.39 0.58 -8.92
C LEU A 18 -16.13 1.39 -9.99
N HIS A 19 -16.59 0.75 -11.08
CA HIS A 19 -17.36 1.39 -12.16
C HIS A 19 -16.67 2.62 -12.79
N GLY A 20 -15.34 2.58 -12.92
CA GLY A 20 -14.54 3.65 -13.53
C GLY A 20 -14.22 4.83 -12.62
N THR A 21 -14.55 4.73 -11.32
CA THR A 21 -14.38 5.83 -10.35
C THR A 21 -12.91 6.27 -10.22
N LEU A 22 -11.94 5.36 -10.26
CA LEU A 22 -10.52 5.73 -10.16
C LEU A 22 -10.08 6.51 -11.39
N THR A 23 -10.53 6.09 -12.57
CA THR A 23 -10.30 6.83 -13.81
C THR A 23 -10.94 8.22 -13.75
N GLU A 24 -12.16 8.35 -13.23
CA GLU A 24 -12.85 9.64 -13.11
C GLU A 24 -12.14 10.58 -12.14
N ILE A 25 -11.77 10.10 -10.95
CA ILE A 25 -11.02 10.87 -9.95
C ILE A 25 -9.71 11.40 -10.53
N ARG A 26 -8.99 10.57 -11.33
CA ARG A 26 -7.78 10.99 -12.03
C ARG A 26 -8.06 12.04 -13.10
N LYS A 27 -9.05 11.80 -13.98
CA LYS A 27 -9.40 12.72 -15.09
C LYS A 27 -9.87 14.09 -14.60
N THR A 28 -10.57 14.13 -13.48
CA THR A 28 -11.08 15.36 -12.86
C THR A 28 -10.06 16.05 -11.95
N GLY A 29 -8.85 15.50 -11.82
CA GLY A 29 -7.76 16.06 -11.01
C GLY A 29 -8.03 16.06 -9.50
N LYS A 30 -8.99 15.24 -9.03
CA LYS A 30 -9.32 15.07 -7.61
C LYS A 30 -8.28 14.24 -6.86
N PHE A 31 -7.51 13.45 -7.60
CA PHE A 31 -6.29 12.80 -7.13
C PHE A 31 -5.24 12.93 -8.22
N LYS A 32 -4.13 13.60 -7.92
CA LYS A 32 -3.07 13.86 -8.92
C LYS A 32 -2.01 12.76 -8.94
N GLY A 33 -1.95 11.94 -7.89
CA GLY A 33 -0.96 10.90 -7.72
C GLY A 33 0.42 11.46 -7.32
N HIS A 34 0.48 12.65 -6.72
CA HIS A 34 1.72 13.17 -6.16
C HIS A 34 2.28 12.21 -5.10
N ALA A 35 3.59 12.18 -4.92
CA ALA A 35 4.21 11.28 -3.95
C ALA A 35 3.59 11.51 -2.55
N LEU A 36 3.13 10.42 -1.94
CA LEU A 36 2.47 10.37 -0.63
C LEU A 36 1.11 11.08 -0.54
N GLU A 37 0.53 11.53 -1.66
CA GLU A 37 -0.87 12.01 -1.71
C GLU A 37 -1.82 10.87 -1.34
N THR A 38 -2.77 11.11 -0.44
CA THR A 38 -3.72 10.08 -0.01
C THR A 38 -5.16 10.43 -0.36
N ILE A 39 -5.94 9.42 -0.73
CA ILE A 39 -7.40 9.52 -0.76
C ILE A 39 -8.01 8.21 -0.26
N LEU A 40 -8.96 8.33 0.66
CA LEU A 40 -9.67 7.19 1.23
C LEU A 40 -11.07 7.11 0.62
N LEU A 41 -11.35 5.99 -0.03
CA LEU A 41 -12.66 5.65 -0.58
C LEU A 41 -13.36 4.65 0.34
N ALA A 42 -14.67 4.80 0.50
CA ALA A 42 -15.51 3.87 1.25
C ALA A 42 -16.71 3.49 0.37
N PRO A 43 -16.55 2.54 -0.56
CA PRO A 43 -17.64 2.13 -1.45
C PRO A 43 -18.86 1.69 -0.63
N SER A 44 -20.01 2.32 -0.87
CA SER A 44 -21.27 2.06 -0.15
C SER A 44 -22.08 0.92 -0.76
N GLN A 45 -21.79 0.56 -2.01
CA GLN A 45 -22.46 -0.53 -2.72
C GLN A 45 -21.88 -1.88 -2.29
N LYS A 46 -22.76 -2.80 -1.89
CA LYS A 46 -22.38 -4.17 -1.53
C LYS A 46 -21.89 -4.92 -2.77
N GLY A 47 -20.82 -5.69 -2.62
CA GLY A 47 -20.27 -6.53 -3.70
C GLY A 47 -19.22 -5.84 -4.57
N THR A 48 -19.02 -4.53 -4.42
CA THR A 48 -17.97 -3.77 -5.12
C THR A 48 -16.57 -4.20 -4.70
N LEU A 49 -16.29 -4.21 -3.40
CA LEU A 49 -15.04 -4.71 -2.81
C LEU A 49 -15.35 -5.54 -1.56
N ALA A 50 -14.51 -6.55 -1.29
CA ALA A 50 -14.55 -7.26 -0.02
C ALA A 50 -14.07 -6.37 1.15
N SER A 51 -13.18 -5.41 0.88
CA SER A 51 -12.77 -4.41 1.84
C SER A 51 -13.84 -3.33 2.01
N LYS A 52 -13.99 -2.81 3.24
CA LYS A 52 -14.92 -1.70 3.54
C LYS A 52 -14.40 -0.34 3.13
N LYS A 53 -13.08 -0.23 2.95
CA LYS A 53 -12.35 0.99 2.62
C LYS A 53 -11.22 0.66 1.66
N LEU A 54 -10.89 1.60 0.79
CA LEU A 54 -9.77 1.56 -0.13
C LEU A 54 -8.97 2.85 0.03
N LEU A 55 -7.72 2.72 0.47
CA LEU A 55 -6.79 3.85 0.53
C LEU A 55 -5.93 3.82 -0.74
N LEU A 56 -5.92 4.93 -1.47
CA LEU A 56 -4.97 5.15 -2.56
C LEU A 56 -3.85 6.05 -2.04
N ILE A 57 -2.62 5.72 -2.42
CA ILE A 57 -1.43 6.51 -2.08
C ILE A 57 -0.67 6.80 -3.38
N GLY A 58 -0.39 8.06 -3.64
CA GLY A 58 0.31 8.49 -4.83
C GLY A 58 1.80 8.16 -4.72
N LEU A 59 2.37 7.69 -5.83
CA LEU A 59 3.79 7.34 -5.93
C LEU A 59 4.62 8.43 -6.60
N GLY A 60 3.99 9.54 -7.00
CA GLY A 60 4.63 10.59 -7.76
C GLY A 60 4.76 10.23 -9.24
N LYS A 61 5.75 10.82 -9.89
CA LYS A 61 6.01 10.57 -11.31
C LYS A 61 6.72 9.22 -11.47
N ARG A 62 6.36 8.50 -12.52
CA ARG A 62 6.88 7.15 -12.80
C ARG A 62 8.40 7.17 -12.94
N GLU A 63 8.93 8.19 -13.61
CA GLU A 63 10.35 8.39 -13.90
C GLU A 63 11.20 8.69 -12.66
N ASP A 64 10.58 9.15 -11.57
CA ASP A 64 11.26 9.50 -10.31
C ASP A 64 11.20 8.36 -9.28
N PHE A 65 10.57 7.23 -9.64
CA PHE A 65 10.39 6.10 -8.73
C PHE A 65 11.74 5.48 -8.33
N HIS A 66 11.87 5.20 -7.03
CA HIS A 66 12.97 4.46 -6.44
C HIS A 66 12.44 3.62 -5.27
N ALA A 67 13.05 2.47 -5.00
CA ALA A 67 12.50 1.49 -4.07
C ALA A 67 12.40 2.01 -2.61
N GLU A 68 13.25 2.95 -2.19
CA GLU A 68 13.21 3.54 -0.84
C GLU A 68 11.90 4.31 -0.57
N LEU A 69 11.29 4.91 -1.60
CA LEU A 69 9.99 5.57 -1.49
C LEU A 69 8.93 4.65 -0.88
N MET A 70 9.03 3.34 -1.12
CA MET A 70 8.05 2.37 -0.61
C MET A 70 8.06 2.26 0.92
N LYS A 71 9.17 2.63 1.58
CA LYS A 71 9.22 2.74 3.03
C LYS A 71 8.32 3.87 3.53
N ASP A 72 8.39 5.04 2.90
CA ASP A 72 7.55 6.20 3.24
C ASP A 72 6.08 5.95 2.90
N VAL A 73 5.80 5.35 1.74
CA VAL A 73 4.44 4.95 1.34
C VAL A 73 3.83 3.98 2.35
N ALA A 74 4.60 2.99 2.81
CA ALA A 74 4.13 2.04 3.80
C ALA A 74 3.99 2.64 5.20
N HIS A 75 4.86 3.59 5.57
CA HIS A 75 4.71 4.38 6.78
C HIS A 75 3.39 5.16 6.76
N VAL A 76 3.07 5.83 5.66
CA VAL A 76 1.79 6.53 5.46
C VAL A 76 0.61 5.55 5.53
N ALA A 77 0.67 4.43 4.82
CA ALA A 77 -0.37 3.40 4.82
C ALA A 77 -0.68 2.89 6.23
N MET A 78 0.37 2.58 7.02
CA MET A 78 0.23 2.14 8.40
C MET A 78 -0.38 3.23 9.29
N ARG A 79 0.09 4.47 9.19
CA ARG A 79 -0.49 5.57 9.99
C ARG A 79 -1.98 5.77 9.71
N GLU A 80 -2.38 5.73 8.44
CA GLU A 80 -3.80 5.81 8.07
C GLU A 80 -4.60 4.61 8.58
N ALA A 81 -4.07 3.39 8.46
CA ALA A 81 -4.71 2.20 9.01
C ALA A 81 -4.92 2.29 10.54
N LEU A 82 -3.91 2.76 11.26
CA LEU A 82 -3.95 2.93 12.71
C LEU A 82 -4.98 3.99 13.14
N ARG A 83 -5.01 5.16 12.46
CA ARG A 83 -6.03 6.20 12.67
C ARG A 83 -7.45 5.68 12.42
N LEU A 84 -7.62 4.81 11.44
CA LEU A 84 -8.89 4.17 11.12
C LEU A 84 -9.30 3.07 12.13
N GLY A 85 -8.40 2.68 13.04
CA GLY A 85 -8.66 1.64 14.03
C GLY A 85 -8.92 0.26 13.43
N VAL A 86 -8.35 -0.04 12.25
CA VAL A 86 -8.54 -1.36 11.62
C VAL A 86 -7.67 -2.42 12.29
N LYS A 87 -8.15 -3.67 12.31
CA LYS A 87 -7.38 -4.82 12.81
C LYS A 87 -6.43 -5.38 11.77
N ASP A 88 -6.75 -5.19 10.49
CA ASP A 88 -5.96 -5.66 9.37
C ASP A 88 -6.15 -4.80 8.12
N PHE A 89 -5.15 -4.83 7.24
CA PHE A 89 -5.26 -4.31 5.87
C PHE A 89 -4.40 -5.12 4.90
N SER A 90 -4.72 -4.99 3.62
CA SER A 90 -3.91 -5.52 2.52
C SER A 90 -3.21 -4.38 1.80
N PHE A 91 -1.94 -4.59 1.43
CA PHE A 91 -1.10 -3.63 0.73
C PHE A 91 -0.80 -4.15 -0.69
N ALA A 92 -1.29 -3.45 -1.69
CA ALA A 92 -0.96 -3.66 -3.10
C ALA A 92 0.03 -2.57 -3.54
N SER A 93 1.19 -2.95 -4.08
CA SER A 93 2.18 -1.97 -4.53
C SER A 93 1.91 -1.48 -5.96
N ASP A 94 1.22 -2.28 -6.78
CA ASP A 94 0.77 -2.01 -8.16
C ASP A 94 1.81 -1.35 -9.10
N LEU A 95 3.11 -1.48 -8.77
CA LEU A 95 4.22 -0.87 -9.50
C LEU A 95 4.27 -1.39 -10.94
N LYS A 96 4.15 -2.70 -11.11
CA LYS A 96 4.22 -3.36 -12.42
C LYS A 96 2.99 -3.06 -13.26
N ASP A 97 1.81 -2.93 -12.64
CA ASP A 97 0.58 -2.48 -13.29
C ASP A 97 0.74 -1.07 -13.87
N ALA A 98 1.51 -0.21 -13.18
CA ALA A 98 1.88 1.11 -13.64
C ALA A 98 3.05 1.12 -14.65
N GLY A 99 3.64 -0.03 -15.00
CA GLY A 99 4.80 -0.14 -15.90
C GLY A 99 6.14 0.28 -15.26
N VAL A 100 6.19 0.38 -13.93
CA VAL A 100 7.41 0.61 -13.17
C VAL A 100 8.18 -0.70 -13.05
N ASP A 101 9.45 -0.70 -13.47
CA ASP A 101 10.35 -1.79 -13.12
C ASP A 101 10.88 -1.56 -11.71
N SER A 102 10.83 -2.57 -10.86
CA SER A 102 11.17 -2.43 -9.44
C SER A 102 11.70 -3.74 -8.87
N PRO A 103 12.74 -3.69 -8.02
CA PRO A 103 13.25 -4.87 -7.34
C PRO A 103 12.22 -5.39 -6.32
N THR A 104 11.54 -6.48 -6.66
CA THR A 104 10.43 -7.05 -5.87
C THR A 104 10.80 -7.26 -4.39
N ALA A 105 11.96 -7.88 -4.11
CA ALA A 105 12.38 -8.18 -2.74
C ALA A 105 12.60 -6.89 -1.93
N LEU A 106 13.35 -5.93 -2.48
CA LEU A 106 13.64 -4.66 -1.81
C LEU A 106 12.37 -3.83 -1.58
N VAL A 107 11.43 -3.83 -2.55
CA VAL A 107 10.12 -3.19 -2.35
C VAL A 107 9.36 -3.83 -1.20
N ALA A 108 9.26 -5.16 -1.14
CA ALA A 108 8.58 -5.86 -0.06
C ALA A 108 9.26 -5.61 1.30
N GLU A 109 10.59 -5.61 1.33
CA GLU A 109 11.40 -5.30 2.50
C GLU A 109 11.08 -3.89 3.02
N ASN A 110 11.17 -2.87 2.15
CA ASN A 110 10.90 -1.48 2.50
C ASN A 110 9.45 -1.27 2.97
N VAL A 111 8.47 -1.96 2.38
CA VAL A 111 7.07 -1.91 2.84
C VAL A 111 6.95 -2.43 4.28
N VAL A 112 7.58 -3.56 4.61
CA VAL A 112 7.56 -4.10 5.98
C VAL A 112 8.24 -3.14 6.94
N LEU A 113 9.43 -2.62 6.60
CA LEU A 113 10.17 -1.70 7.44
C LEU A 113 9.38 -0.41 7.73
N GLY A 114 8.75 0.18 6.71
CA GLY A 114 7.92 1.37 6.86
C GLY A 114 6.69 1.14 7.74
N CYS A 115 6.02 0.00 7.56
CA CYS A 115 4.88 -0.37 8.41
C CYS A 115 5.30 -0.55 9.88
N ILE A 116 6.39 -1.27 10.14
CA ILE A 116 6.82 -1.55 11.51
C ILE A 116 7.30 -0.28 12.21
N ASP A 117 8.00 0.62 11.51
CA ASP A 117 8.43 1.91 12.04
C ASP A 117 7.24 2.78 12.51
N ALA A 118 6.24 2.94 11.66
CA ALA A 118 5.00 3.65 12.00
C ALA A 118 4.23 2.99 13.15
N PHE A 119 4.14 1.65 13.15
CA PHE A 119 3.48 0.90 14.23
C PHE A 119 4.19 1.05 15.57
N ARG A 120 5.53 0.94 15.60
CA ARG A 120 6.34 1.14 16.82
C ARG A 120 6.16 2.55 17.37
N THR A 121 6.13 3.55 16.49
CA THR A 121 5.85 4.94 16.87
C THR A 121 4.48 5.09 17.52
N GLN A 122 3.41 4.54 16.90
CA GLN A 122 2.06 4.57 17.48
C GLN A 122 2.00 3.89 18.85
N LYS A 123 2.62 2.71 18.97
CA LYS A 123 2.67 1.97 20.24
C LYS A 123 3.34 2.80 21.33
N TRP A 124 4.49 3.41 21.04
CA TRP A 124 5.20 4.27 21.99
C TRP A 124 4.35 5.49 22.39
N LEU A 125 3.68 6.15 21.45
CA LEU A 125 2.75 7.25 21.76
C LEU A 125 1.59 6.79 22.66
N GLY A 126 1.03 5.62 22.38
CA GLY A 126 0.01 4.99 23.22
C GLY A 126 0.48 4.72 24.65
N GLU A 127 1.73 4.25 24.82
CA GLU A 127 2.35 4.02 26.14
C GLU A 127 2.55 5.34 26.91
N LYS A 128 2.65 6.47 26.21
CA LYS A 128 2.73 7.82 26.80
C LYS A 128 1.37 8.49 27.00
N ASN A 129 0.26 7.80 26.71
CA ASN A 129 -1.09 8.37 26.70
C ASN A 129 -1.22 9.58 25.75
N MET A 130 -0.43 9.61 24.68
CA MET A 130 -0.43 10.67 23.66
C MET A 130 -1.20 10.27 22.40
N ASP A 131 -1.61 9.01 22.29
CA ASP A 131 -2.49 8.50 21.24
C ASP A 131 -3.17 7.20 21.69
N GLN A 132 -4.03 6.61 20.86
CA GLN A 132 -4.64 5.31 21.06
C GLN A 132 -3.63 4.17 20.87
N GLN A 133 -3.77 3.13 21.68
CA GLN A 133 -3.03 1.88 21.49
C GLN A 133 -3.43 1.21 20.17
N PRO A 134 -2.48 0.72 19.37
CA PRO A 134 -2.79 0.09 18.09
C PRO A 134 -3.53 -1.24 18.29
N VAL A 135 -4.62 -1.44 17.56
CA VAL A 135 -5.40 -2.71 17.54
C VAL A 135 -5.07 -3.59 16.32
N LEU A 136 -4.24 -3.09 15.41
CA LEU A 136 -3.83 -3.77 14.20
C LEU A 136 -2.92 -4.96 14.54
N ASN A 137 -3.20 -6.13 13.95
CA ASN A 137 -2.47 -7.37 14.22
C ASN A 137 -2.10 -8.16 12.95
N LYS A 138 -2.54 -7.73 11.76
CA LYS A 138 -2.22 -8.41 10.51
C LYS A 138 -2.07 -7.41 9.36
N ILE A 139 -1.02 -7.61 8.56
CA ILE A 139 -0.83 -6.95 7.27
C ILE A 139 -0.68 -8.04 6.23
N THR A 140 -1.33 -7.88 5.08
CA THR A 140 -1.15 -8.79 3.94
C THR A 140 -0.51 -8.04 2.78
N LEU A 141 0.71 -8.41 2.39
CA LEU A 141 1.35 -7.85 1.21
C LEU A 141 0.92 -8.68 -0.01
N LEU A 142 0.37 -8.02 -1.02
CA LEU A 142 -0.02 -8.66 -2.26
C LEU A 142 1.18 -8.75 -3.21
N ALA A 143 1.38 -9.94 -3.76
CA ALA A 143 2.37 -10.20 -4.79
C ALA A 143 1.72 -11.04 -5.89
N GLY A 144 2.03 -10.72 -7.15
CA GLY A 144 1.66 -11.57 -8.27
C GLY A 144 2.29 -12.97 -8.12
N PRO A 145 1.67 -14.05 -8.63
CA PRO A 145 2.15 -15.42 -8.41
C PRO A 145 3.62 -15.64 -8.76
N ALA A 146 4.11 -15.01 -9.84
CA ALA A 146 5.51 -15.09 -10.28
C ALA A 146 6.51 -14.40 -9.32
N PHE A 147 6.03 -13.58 -8.39
CA PHE A 147 6.83 -12.77 -7.48
C PHE A 147 6.63 -13.15 -6.01
N PHE A 148 5.83 -14.19 -5.73
CA PHE A 148 5.46 -14.61 -4.39
C PHE A 148 6.69 -14.94 -3.53
N GLU A 149 7.57 -15.83 -4.03
CA GLU A 149 8.78 -16.24 -3.28
C GLU A 149 9.75 -15.07 -3.08
N THR A 150 10.03 -14.29 -4.12
CA THR A 150 10.94 -13.13 -4.05
C THR A 150 10.42 -12.03 -3.11
N ALA A 151 9.10 -11.78 -3.08
CA ALA A 151 8.51 -10.88 -2.10
C ALA A 151 8.64 -11.45 -0.67
N GLY A 152 8.45 -12.77 -0.53
CA GLY A 152 8.66 -13.49 0.74
C GLY A 152 10.09 -13.38 1.27
N GLU A 153 11.11 -13.40 0.40
CA GLU A 153 12.51 -13.15 0.77
C GLU A 153 12.70 -11.74 1.34
N GLY A 154 12.15 -10.71 0.68
CA GLY A 154 12.18 -9.33 1.18
C GLY A 154 11.53 -9.17 2.55
N ILE A 155 10.39 -9.83 2.77
CA ILE A 155 9.72 -9.86 4.09
C ILE A 155 10.63 -10.51 5.15
N LYS A 156 11.28 -11.65 4.82
CA LYS A 156 12.21 -12.33 5.73
C LYS A 156 13.42 -11.47 6.08
N ASN A 157 13.97 -10.73 5.11
CA ASN A 157 15.07 -9.80 5.33
C ASN A 157 14.67 -8.68 6.30
N ALA A 158 13.53 -8.04 6.06
CA ALA A 158 13.00 -7.00 6.94
C ALA A 158 12.83 -7.52 8.38
N ILE A 159 12.17 -8.67 8.55
CA ILE A 159 11.97 -9.27 9.89
C ILE A 159 13.31 -9.56 10.58
N SER A 160 14.27 -10.13 9.85
CA SER A 160 15.61 -10.40 10.40
C SER A 160 16.31 -9.12 10.86
N SER A 161 16.21 -8.03 10.08
CA SER A 161 16.82 -6.74 10.44
C SER A 161 16.18 -6.07 11.66
N LEU A 162 14.89 -6.34 11.92
CA LEU A 162 14.13 -5.73 13.01
C LEU A 162 14.33 -6.41 14.38
N ASN A 163 14.94 -7.60 14.38
CA ASN A 163 15.23 -8.42 15.56
C ASN A 163 16.68 -8.26 16.06
N ASN A 164 17.52 -7.55 15.32
CA ASN A 164 18.88 -7.16 15.74
C ASN A 164 18.84 -5.82 16.49
#